data_AF-A0A8S3K5T7-F1
#
_entry.id   AF-A0A8S3K5T7-F1
#
_cell.length_a   1.000
_cell.length_b   1.000
_cell.length_c   1.000
_cell.angle_alpha   90.00
_cell.angle_beta   90.00
_cell.angle_gamma   90.00
#
_symmetry.space_group_name_H-M   'P 1'
#
loop_
_entity.id
_entity.type
_entity.pdbx_description
1 polymer ?
#
loop_
_entity_poly.entity_id
_entity_poly.type
_entity_poly.pdbx_seq_one_letter_code
_entity_poly.pdbx_strand_id
1 'polypeptide(L)' 'PSGSGKSSLLDILADRKDPRGTSGVVLVDNFLRHPSFRYTVGYVVQEDICSGT' A
#
# COMPACT_ATOMS: atom_id res chain seq x y z
N PRO A 1 6.13 16.74 -10.19
CA PRO A 1 4.88 16.44 -10.91
C PRO A 1 3.97 15.49 -10.10
N SER A 2 2.76 15.95 -9.79
CA SER A 2 1.62 15.07 -9.50
C SER A 2 1.41 14.16 -10.73
N GLY A 3 1.20 12.86 -10.52
CA GLY A 3 1.02 11.87 -11.60
C GLY A 3 2.20 10.94 -11.88
N SER A 4 3.35 11.11 -11.23
CA SER A 4 4.50 10.17 -11.39
C SER A 4 4.32 8.80 -10.71
N GLY A 5 3.15 8.52 -10.12
CA GLY A 5 2.81 7.21 -9.56
C GLY A 5 3.32 6.92 -8.14
N LYS A 6 3.85 7.92 -7.41
CA LYS A 6 4.40 7.73 -6.06
C LYS A 6 3.35 7.16 -5.08
N SER A 7 2.16 7.76 -5.04
CA SER A 7 1.07 7.28 -4.19
C SER A 7 0.64 5.87 -4.61
N SER A 8 0.50 5.61 -5.91
CA SER A 8 0.21 4.26 -6.42
C SER A 8 1.24 3.21 -5.98
N LEU A 9 2.53 3.54 -5.96
CA LEU A 9 3.57 2.63 -5.47
C LEU A 9 3.42 2.37 -3.97
N LEU A 10 3.21 3.42 -3.17
CA LEU A 10 3.01 3.30 -1.73
C LEU A 10 1.75 2.49 -1.39
N ASP A 11 0.68 2.64 -2.16
CA ASP A 11 -0.56 1.86 -1.98
C ASP A 11 -0.34 0.35 -2.22
N ILE A 12 0.51 -0.01 -3.19
CA ILE A 12 0.90 -1.41 -3.46
C ILE A 12 1.78 -1.94 -2.33
N LEU A 13 2.74 -1.14 -1.86
CA LEU A 13 3.61 -1.52 -0.74
C LEU A 13 2.83 -1.66 0.57
N ALA A 14 1.78 -0.87 0.77
CA ALA A 14 0.92 -0.91 1.94
C ALA A 14 -0.20 -1.97 1.87
N ASP A 15 -0.28 -2.75 0.78
CA ASP A 15 -1.32 -3.77 0.58
C ASP A 15 -2.76 -3.18 0.52
N ARG A 16 -2.89 -1.94 0.04
CA ARG A 16 -4.18 -1.21 -0.05
C ARG A 16 -4.73 -1.09 -1.48
N LYS A 17 -4.00 -1.62 -2.47
CA LYS A 17 -4.40 -1.62 -3.88
C LYS A 17 -4.92 -2.99 -4.30
N ASP A 18 -5.95 -3.01 -5.16
CA ASP A 18 -6.40 -4.24 -5.79
C ASP A 18 -5.24 -4.84 -6.61
N PRO A 19 -4.90 -6.13 -6.43
CA PRO A 19 -3.82 -6.77 -7.18
C PRO A 19 -4.11 -6.84 -8.68
N ARG A 20 -5.38 -6.72 -9.11
CA ARG A 20 -5.76 -6.67 -10.53
C ARG A 20 -5.07 -5.50 -11.23
N GLY A 21 -4.22 -5.80 -12.20
CA GLY A 21 -3.47 -4.81 -12.97
C GLY A 21 -2.09 -4.47 -12.40
N THR A 22 -1.64 -5.17 -11.35
CA THR A 22 -0.26 -5.10 -10.85
C THR A 22 0.49 -6.39 -11.18
N SER A 23 1.79 -6.27 -11.46
CA SER A 23 2.68 -7.41 -11.72
C SER A 23 3.95 -7.29 -10.87
N GLY A 24 4.57 -8.43 -10.60
CA GLY A 24 5.72 -8.55 -9.72
C GLY A 24 5.36 -9.06 -8.32
N VAL A 25 6.38 -9.22 -7.48
CA VAL A 25 6.26 -9.75 -6.12
C VAL A 25 6.84 -8.74 -5.14
N VAL A 26 6.11 -8.44 -4.07
CA VAL A 26 6.63 -7.68 -2.95
C VAL A 26 7.06 -8.63 -1.85
N LEU A 27 8.34 -8.58 -1.50
CA LEU A 27 8.92 -9.35 -0.41
C LEU A 27 9.10 -8.46 0.82
N VAL A 28 8.94 -9.07 1.99
CA VAL A 28 9.23 -8.48 3.30
C VAL A 28 10.23 -9.41 3.97
N ASP A 29 11.42 -8.91 4.27
CA ASP A 29 12.52 -9.72 4.81
C ASP A 29 12.81 -11.00 3.98
N ASN A 30 12.80 -10.87 2.65
CA ASN A 30 12.96 -11.97 1.71
C ASN A 30 11.83 -13.02 1.67
N PHE A 31 10.74 -12.82 2.42
CA PHE A 31 9.55 -13.68 2.41
C PHE A 31 8.39 -13.04 1.66
N LEU A 32 7.48 -13.87 1.15
CA LEU A 32 6.21 -13.40 0.62
C LEU A 32 5.42 -12.71 1.74
N ARG A 33 4.72 -11.64 1.38
CA ARG A 33 3.81 -10.94 2.28
C ARG A 33 2.75 -11.90 2.82
N HIS A 34 2.61 -11.97 4.13
CA HIS A 34 1.55 -12.74 4.78
C HIS A 34 0.17 -12.10 4.53
N PRO A 35 -0.94 -12.86 4.42
CA PRO A 35 -2.29 -12.31 4.25
C PRO A 35 -2.73 -11.31 5.35
N SER A 36 -2.09 -11.37 6.51
CA SER A 36 -2.34 -10.46 7.64
C SER A 36 -1.46 -9.21 7.65
N PHE A 37 -0.63 -8.98 6.62
CA PHE A 37 0.36 -7.90 6.60
C PHE A 37 -0.25 -6.51 6.82
N ARG A 38 -1.47 -6.25 6.31
CA ARG A 38 -2.16 -4.97 6.55
C ARG A 38 -2.39 -4.64 8.03
N TYR A 39 -2.37 -5.64 8.91
CA TYR A 39 -2.55 -5.45 10.36
C TYR A 39 -1.23 -5.26 11.10
N THR A 40 -0.10 -5.49 10.44
CA THR A 40 1.24 -5.37 11.02
C THR A 40 1.95 -4.09 10.58
N VAL A 41 1.37 -3.32 9.66
CA VAL A 41 1.97 -2.09 9.10
C VAL A 41 1.04 -0.89 9.22
N GLY A 42 1.64 0.29 9.31
CA GLY A 42 0.95 1.58 9.23
C GLY A 42 1.32 2.30 7.94
N TYR A 43 0.31 2.84 7.25
CA TYR A 43 0.51 3.72 6.09
C TYR A 43 -0.40 4.94 6.23
N VAL A 44 0.24 6.11 6.36
CA VAL A 44 -0.41 7.42 6.41
C VAL A 44 -0.62 7.89 4.97
N VAL A 45 -1.88 8.02 4.58
CA VAL A 45 -2.28 8.47 3.25
C VAL A 45 -2.06 9.99 3.10
N GLN A 46 -1.94 10.46 1.87
CA GLN A 46 -1.74 11.89 1.60
C GLN A 46 -2.99 12.74 1.92
N GLU A 47 -4.18 12.15 1.85
CA GLU A 47 -5.43 12.81 2.23
C GLU A 47 -5.71 12.60 3.72
N ASP A 48 -6.04 13.67 4.44
CA ASP A 48 -6.45 13.56 5.83
C ASP A 48 -7.82 12.87 5.92
N ILE A 49 -7.83 11.66 6.49
CA ILE A 49 -9.08 10.98 6.84
C ILE A 49 -9.50 11.49 8.22
N CYS A 50 -10.11 12.67 8.26
CA CYS A 50 -10.82 13.11 9.45
C CYS A 50 -12.15 12.36 9.52
N SER A 51 -12.33 11.54 10.55
CA SER A 51 -13.67 11.10 10.95
C SER A 51 -14.43 12.35 11.42
N GLY A 52 -15.29 12.89 10.57
CA GLY A 52 -16.23 13.93 10.98
C GLY A 52 -17.10 13.38 12.11
N THR A 53 -17.00 14.00 13.29
CA THR A 53 -17.94 13.83 14.40
C THR A 53 -19.08 14.82 14.25
#